data_AF-A0A524QHR0-F1
#
_entry.id   AF-A0A524QHR0-F1
#
_cell.length_a   1.000
_cell.length_b   1.000
_cell.length_c   1.000
_cell.angle_alpha   90.00
_cell.angle_beta   90.00
_cell.angle_gamma   90.00
#
_symmetry.space_group_name_H-M   'P 1'
#
loop_
_entity.id
_entity.type
_entity.pdbx_description
1 polymer ?
#
loop_
_entity_poly.entity_id
_entity_poly.type
_entity_poly.pdbx_seq_one_letter_code
_entity_poly.pdbx_strand_id
1 'polypeptide(L)'
;MVRFLISRPIAVMMTFTAAVILGLVAYRSMPVSLMPDIPIPEVTVNIAWSGSSARELENTVVRQLRAQVMQVGHLSDIRSETRDGSATINLRFDYGTDVDYAFIEVNEKIDGAMNTMPRDMPRPRVIKASATDIPVFYLNLSLEEGEQQVNGLADENYRFIELSEFAESVIRKRIEQLPEVAMVDISGVLSPQLVIEPDMVKLQNLGLTIEMIEAALADNNINAGTMIIRDGHFRYNIRITSVLRGREDVENILMEAGGRIFRLSEFATVTTVPQKSDG
;
A
#
# COMPACT_ATOMS: atom_id res chain seq x y z
N MET A 1 48.01 -41.22 24.11
CA MET A 1 46.70 -41.07 23.45
C MET A 1 46.45 -42.11 22.35
N VAL A 2 47.31 -42.24 21.33
CA VAL A 2 47.07 -43.16 20.19
C VAL A 2 46.97 -44.64 20.61
N ARG A 3 47.80 -45.10 21.55
CA ARG A 3 47.80 -46.49 22.04
C ARG A 3 46.48 -46.88 22.76
N PHE A 4 45.77 -45.91 23.35
CA PHE A 4 44.48 -46.13 24.00
C PHE A 4 43.36 -46.34 22.97
N LEU A 5 43.35 -45.54 21.90
CA LEU A 5 42.41 -45.67 20.78
C LEU A 5 42.55 -47.03 20.05
N ILE A 6 43.79 -47.51 19.87
CA ILE A 6 44.06 -48.81 19.22
C ILE A 6 43.61 -49.99 20.08
N SER A 7 43.63 -49.86 21.41
CA SER A 7 43.23 -50.94 22.34
C SER A 7 41.72 -51.19 22.42
N ARG A 8 40.89 -50.27 21.91
CA ARG A 8 39.41 -50.36 21.94
C ARG A 8 38.79 -50.09 20.56
N PRO A 9 39.08 -50.92 19.54
CA PRO A 9 38.67 -50.68 18.16
C PRO A 9 37.14 -50.60 17.98
N ILE A 10 36.38 -51.38 18.76
CA ILE A 10 34.91 -51.39 18.74
C ILE A 10 34.34 -50.05 19.23
N ALA A 11 34.87 -49.50 20.33
CA ALA A 11 34.40 -48.23 20.88
C ALA A 11 34.69 -47.06 19.92
N VAL A 12 35.85 -47.08 19.25
CA VAL A 12 36.22 -46.06 18.26
C VAL A 12 35.30 -46.14 17.03
N MET A 13 35.04 -47.34 16.50
CA MET A 13 34.10 -47.55 15.40
C MET A 13 32.68 -47.10 15.74
N MET A 14 32.17 -47.44 16.93
CA MET A 14 30.83 -47.00 17.34
C MET A 14 30.72 -45.48 17.48
N THR A 15 31.75 -44.84 18.04
CA THR A 15 31.80 -43.38 18.19
C THR A 15 31.88 -42.69 16.84
N PHE A 16 32.69 -43.21 15.91
CA PHE A 16 32.79 -42.70 14.55
C PHE A 16 31.45 -42.83 13.81
N THR A 17 30.82 -44.00 13.87
CA THR A 17 29.51 -44.24 13.25
C THR A 17 28.43 -43.32 13.86
N ALA A 18 28.43 -43.13 15.18
CA ALA A 18 27.53 -42.18 15.84
C ALA A 18 27.75 -40.74 15.34
N ALA A 19 29.00 -40.30 15.20
CA ALA A 19 29.34 -38.98 14.66
C ALA A 19 28.91 -38.82 13.19
N VAL A 20 29.06 -39.86 12.36
CA VAL A 20 28.59 -39.85 10.96
C VAL A 20 27.08 -39.75 10.89
N ILE A 21 26.35 -40.53 11.71
CA ILE A 21 24.88 -40.47 11.76
C ILE A 21 24.41 -39.09 12.22
N LEU A 22 25.02 -38.53 13.28
CA LEU A 22 24.71 -37.17 13.75
C LEU A 22 25.01 -36.12 12.68
N GLY A 23 26.13 -36.26 11.96
CA GLY A 23 26.47 -35.38 10.85
C GLY A 23 25.47 -35.45 9.70
N LEU A 24 24.97 -36.64 9.36
CA LEU A 24 23.97 -36.82 8.31
C LEU A 24 22.61 -36.23 8.69
N VAL A 25 22.21 -36.36 9.96
CA VAL A 25 20.99 -35.73 10.48
C VAL A 25 21.14 -34.21 10.47
N ALA A 26 22.27 -33.69 10.96
CA ALA A 26 22.55 -32.24 10.98
C ALA A 26 22.58 -31.64 9.56
N TYR A 27 23.14 -32.35 8.58
CA TYR A 27 23.18 -31.92 7.18
C TYR A 27 21.76 -31.76 6.60
N ARG A 28 20.82 -32.63 6.95
CA ARG A 28 19.42 -32.52 6.50
C ARG A 28 18.64 -31.43 7.21
N SER A 29 19.05 -31.03 8.41
CA SER A 29 18.37 -29.99 9.20
C SER A 29 18.96 -28.60 9.00
N MET A 30 20.10 -28.45 8.31
CA MET A 30 20.70 -27.14 8.09
C MET A 30 19.89 -26.34 7.07
N PRO A 31 19.33 -25.18 7.45
CA PRO A 31 18.66 -24.29 6.51
C PRO A 31 19.71 -23.72 5.55
N VAL A 32 19.42 -23.80 4.25
CA VAL A 32 20.25 -23.19 3.21
C VAL A 32 19.68 -21.79 2.96
N SER A 33 20.44 -20.75 3.29
CA SER A 33 20.11 -19.37 2.91
C SER A 33 21.01 -18.93 1.76
N LEU A 34 20.41 -18.34 0.72
CA LEU A 34 21.14 -17.78 -0.42
C LEU A 34 21.80 -16.43 -0.10
N MET A 35 21.30 -15.74 0.93
CA MET A 35 21.84 -14.47 1.41
C MET A 35 22.20 -14.60 2.90
N PRO A 36 23.39 -14.15 3.32
CA PRO A 36 23.66 -13.97 4.74
C PRO A 36 22.73 -12.90 5.29
N ASP A 37 22.20 -13.12 6.51
CA ASP A 37 21.41 -12.13 7.23
C ASP A 37 22.33 -10.99 7.67
N ILE A 38 22.49 -10.01 6.79
CA ILE A 38 23.28 -8.81 7.05
C ILE A 38 22.29 -7.64 7.00
N PRO A 39 22.09 -6.92 8.11
CA PRO A 39 21.25 -5.73 8.10
C PRO A 39 21.86 -4.70 7.16
N ILE A 40 21.06 -4.16 6.25
CA ILE A 40 21.46 -3.07 5.35
C ILE A 40 21.39 -1.79 6.20
N PRO A 41 22.51 -1.12 6.50
CA PRO A 41 22.53 0.05 7.38
C PRO A 41 22.04 1.30 6.63
N GLU A 42 20.80 1.27 6.17
CA GLU A 42 20.17 2.35 5.40
C GLU A 42 18.75 2.62 5.91
N VAL A 43 18.44 3.90 6.10
CA VAL A 43 17.12 4.40 6.50
C VAL A 43 16.69 5.48 5.53
N THR A 44 15.49 5.34 4.99
CA THR A 44 14.90 6.27 4.04
C THR A 44 13.77 7.05 4.72
N VAL A 45 13.81 8.37 4.60
CA VAL A 45 12.75 9.26 5.07
C VAL A 45 12.00 9.81 3.86
N ASN A 46 10.72 9.46 3.76
CA ASN A 46 9.82 9.92 2.71
C ASN A 46 8.95 11.08 3.21
N ILE A 47 8.92 12.14 2.41
CA ILE A 47 8.24 13.38 2.69
C ILE A 47 7.24 13.61 1.56
N ALA A 48 5.97 13.80 1.91
CA ALA A 48 4.91 14.10 0.96
C ALA A 48 4.22 15.40 1.37
N TRP A 49 4.28 16.43 0.53
CA TRP A 49 3.58 17.69 0.76
C TRP A 49 3.01 18.18 -0.57
N SER A 50 1.81 17.70 -0.88
CA SER A 50 1.12 17.97 -2.14
C SER A 50 0.89 19.47 -2.33
N GLY A 51 1.06 19.95 -3.57
CA GLY A 51 0.87 21.35 -3.93
C GLY A 51 2.08 22.27 -3.69
N SER A 52 3.21 21.74 -3.20
CA SER A 52 4.46 22.50 -3.05
C SER A 52 5.41 22.30 -4.24
N SER A 53 6.13 23.37 -4.62
CA SER A 53 7.20 23.26 -5.63
C SER A 53 8.45 22.62 -5.03
N ALA A 54 9.23 21.91 -5.84
CA ALA A 54 10.47 21.25 -5.39
C ALA A 54 11.44 22.24 -4.70
N ARG A 55 11.50 23.49 -5.20
CA ARG A 55 12.37 24.52 -4.62
C ARG A 55 11.90 24.97 -3.24
N GLU A 56 10.60 25.11 -3.06
CA GLU A 56 9.99 25.50 -1.79
C GLU A 56 10.12 24.38 -0.77
N LEU A 57 9.78 23.14 -1.16
CA LEU A 57 9.91 21.96 -0.32
C LEU A 57 11.36 21.76 0.15
N GLU A 58 12.34 21.94 -0.75
CA GLU A 58 13.76 21.83 -0.43
C GLU A 58 14.19 22.86 0.63
N ASN A 59 13.79 24.12 0.47
CA ASN A 59 14.22 25.22 1.33
C ASN A 59 13.53 25.22 2.69
N THR A 60 12.22 24.91 2.71
CA THR A 60 11.38 25.01 3.90
C THR A 60 11.48 23.75 4.77
N VAL A 61 11.43 22.57 4.16
CA VAL A 61 11.29 21.30 4.88
C VAL A 61 12.58 20.48 4.81
N VAL A 62 13.03 20.12 3.60
CA VAL A 62 14.13 19.14 3.42
C VAL A 62 15.42 19.66 4.05
N ARG A 63 15.78 20.93 3.84
CA ARG A 63 16.99 21.51 4.41
C ARG A 63 16.99 21.50 5.94
N GLN A 64 15.86 21.83 6.56
CA GLN A 64 15.74 21.83 8.01
C GLN A 64 15.80 20.41 8.55
N LEU A 65 15.04 19.49 7.94
CA LEU A 65 15.00 18.10 8.37
C LEU A 65 16.37 17.43 8.21
N ARG A 66 17.05 17.65 7.08
CA ARG A 66 18.42 17.18 6.82
C ARG A 66 19.39 17.62 7.92
N ALA A 67 19.29 18.86 8.40
CA ALA A 67 20.14 19.37 9.48
C ALA A 67 19.84 18.74 10.84
N GLN A 68 18.59 18.30 11.07
CA GLN A 68 18.21 17.59 12.30
C GLN A 68 18.67 16.13 12.28
N VAL A 69 18.45 15.42 11.16
CA VAL A 69 18.86 14.01 11.03
C VAL A 69 20.37 13.84 10.86
N MET A 70 21.11 14.87 10.48
CA MET A 70 22.58 14.86 10.45
C MET A 70 23.20 14.70 11.85
N GLN A 71 22.44 14.96 12.91
CA GLN A 71 22.89 14.81 14.30
C GLN A 71 22.74 13.37 14.82
N VAL A 72 22.19 12.47 14.01
CA VAL A 72 22.03 11.05 14.37
C VAL A 72 23.42 10.40 14.39
N GLY A 73 23.66 9.56 15.41
CA GLY A 73 24.93 8.84 15.55
C GLY A 73 25.22 7.90 14.37
N HIS A 74 26.51 7.64 14.12
CA HIS A 74 26.99 6.62 13.16
C HIS A 74 26.56 6.82 11.70
N LEU A 75 26.18 8.06 11.32
CA LEU A 75 25.82 8.41 9.96
C LEU A 75 27.08 8.53 9.08
N SER A 76 27.12 7.78 7.98
CA SER A 76 28.24 7.73 7.03
C SER A 76 28.00 8.55 5.75
N ASP A 77 26.77 8.53 5.22
CA ASP A 77 26.37 9.33 4.04
C ASP A 77 24.92 9.78 4.18
N ILE A 78 24.60 10.94 3.58
CA ILE A 78 23.24 11.49 3.52
C ILE A 78 22.97 12.04 2.13
N ARG A 79 21.89 11.56 1.50
CA ARG A 79 21.47 12.00 0.16
C ARG A 79 20.01 12.39 0.19
N SER A 80 19.68 13.57 -0.35
CA SER A 80 18.30 14.03 -0.48
C SER A 80 17.96 14.28 -1.94
N GLU A 81 16.82 13.77 -2.39
CA GLU A 81 16.23 14.05 -3.68
C GLU A 81 14.87 14.70 -3.46
N THR A 82 14.62 15.81 -4.15
CA THR A 82 13.41 16.61 -3.99
C THR A 82 12.75 16.79 -5.34
N ARG A 83 11.45 16.52 -5.40
CA ARG A 83 10.58 16.66 -6.57
C ARG A 83 9.38 17.53 -6.19
N ASP A 84 8.57 17.88 -7.17
CA ASP A 84 7.34 18.61 -6.89
C ASP A 84 6.41 17.71 -6.04
N GLY A 85 5.90 18.24 -4.94
CA GLY A 85 5.03 17.51 -4.02
C GLY A 85 5.67 16.43 -3.14
N SER A 86 6.94 16.04 -3.36
CA SER A 86 7.57 14.93 -2.64
C SER A 86 9.09 15.06 -2.51
N ALA A 87 9.65 14.51 -1.44
CA ALA A 87 11.09 14.43 -1.24
C ALA A 87 11.49 13.16 -0.48
N THR A 88 12.69 12.67 -0.76
CA THR A 88 13.25 11.48 -0.14
C THR A 88 14.64 11.79 0.41
N ILE A 89 14.89 11.42 1.66
CA ILE A 89 16.21 11.53 2.31
C ILE A 89 16.70 10.12 2.64
N ASN A 90 17.79 9.69 2.03
CA ASN A 90 18.46 8.42 2.31
C ASN A 90 19.62 8.67 3.27
N LEU A 91 19.60 7.95 4.39
CA LEU A 91 20.59 7.97 5.47
C LEU A 91 21.33 6.64 5.45
N ARG A 92 22.64 6.67 5.24
CA ARG A 92 23.50 5.49 5.32
C ARG A 92 24.30 5.54 6.61
N PHE A 93 24.37 4.42 7.31
CA PHE A 93 25.09 4.27 8.57
C PHE A 93 26.35 3.43 8.39
N ASP A 94 27.25 3.47 9.38
CA ASP A 94 28.44 2.63 9.41
C ASP A 94 28.07 1.14 9.60
N TYR A 95 28.89 0.25 9.06
CA TYR A 95 28.70 -1.20 9.25
C TYR A 95 28.78 -1.60 10.73
N GLY A 96 27.85 -2.43 11.17
CA GLY A 96 27.73 -2.85 12.58
C GLY A 96 26.87 -1.92 13.45
N THR A 97 26.36 -0.83 12.88
CA THR A 97 25.31 -0.02 13.52
C THR A 97 24.01 -0.81 13.60
N ASP A 98 23.35 -0.74 14.74
CA ASP A 98 22.02 -1.31 14.91
C ASP A 98 20.98 -0.39 14.24
N VAL A 99 20.39 -0.91 13.16
CA VAL A 99 19.43 -0.19 12.31
C VAL A 99 18.13 0.12 13.06
N ASP A 100 17.74 -0.70 14.04
CA ASP A 100 16.54 -0.45 14.83
C ASP A 100 16.73 0.73 15.77
N TYR A 101 17.90 0.87 16.41
CA TYR A 101 18.22 2.07 17.19
C TYR A 101 18.34 3.31 16.29
N ALA A 102 19.01 3.21 15.14
CA ALA A 102 19.09 4.31 14.18
C ALA A 102 17.70 4.76 13.70
N PHE A 103 16.79 3.80 13.43
CA PHE A 103 15.41 4.08 13.06
C PHE A 103 14.66 4.86 14.15
N ILE A 104 14.83 4.49 15.42
CA ILE A 104 14.21 5.19 16.55
C ILE A 104 14.78 6.61 16.68
N GLU A 105 16.10 6.76 16.62
CA GLU A 105 16.77 8.06 16.73
C GLU A 105 16.36 9.00 15.60
N VAL A 106 16.29 8.51 14.36
CA VAL A 106 15.79 9.29 13.21
C VAL A 106 14.34 9.74 13.42
N ASN A 107 13.46 8.87 13.92
CA ASN A 107 12.08 9.25 14.25
C ASN A 107 12.03 10.34 15.33
N GLU A 108 12.84 10.23 16.39
CA GLU A 108 12.92 11.24 17.44
C GLU A 108 13.37 12.61 16.89
N LYS A 109 14.37 12.63 16.00
CA LYS A 109 14.81 13.87 15.34
C LYS A 109 13.72 14.47 14.44
N ILE A 110 12.98 13.64 13.71
CA ILE A 110 11.85 14.10 12.89
C ILE A 110 10.75 14.69 13.77
N ASP A 111 10.40 14.04 14.88
CA ASP A 111 9.38 14.51 15.80
C ASP A 111 9.78 15.83 16.47
N GLY A 112 11.06 15.98 16.83
CA GLY A 112 11.60 17.26 17.30
C GLY A 112 11.54 18.37 16.24
N ALA A 113 11.81 18.02 14.98
CA ALA A 113 11.78 18.94 13.84
C ALA A 113 10.36 19.35 13.42
N MET A 114 9.35 18.56 13.75
CA MET A 114 7.96 18.81 13.34
C MET A 114 7.45 20.18 13.82
N ASN A 115 7.94 20.66 14.96
CA ASN A 115 7.54 21.94 15.53
C ASN A 115 7.95 23.16 14.67
N THR A 116 8.95 23.01 13.79
CA THR A 116 9.41 24.09 12.89
C THR A 116 8.84 23.99 11.49
N MET A 117 8.08 22.93 11.19
CA MET A 117 7.48 22.68 9.89
C MET A 117 6.08 23.33 9.77
N PRO A 118 5.57 23.53 8.55
CA PRO A 118 4.20 23.97 8.31
C PRO A 118 3.16 23.02 8.93
N ARG A 119 2.06 23.56 9.47
CA ARG A 119 1.02 22.78 10.19
C ARG A 119 0.16 21.91 9.28
N ASP A 120 0.10 22.26 8.00
CA ASP A 120 -0.61 21.57 6.94
C ASP A 120 0.18 20.38 6.36
N MET A 121 1.44 20.22 6.76
CA MET A 121 2.30 19.15 6.28
C MET A 121 2.06 17.84 7.07
N PRO A 122 1.87 16.70 6.40
CA PRO A 122 1.79 15.41 7.07
C PRO A 122 3.17 14.96 7.58
N ARG A 123 3.17 14.10 8.61
CA ARG A 123 4.42 13.59 9.20
C ARG A 123 5.25 12.80 8.18
N PRO A 124 6.55 13.09 8.02
CA PRO A 124 7.45 12.26 7.23
C PRO A 124 7.45 10.80 7.69
N ARG A 125 7.47 9.88 6.73
CA ARG A 125 7.53 8.43 7.01
C ARG A 125 8.97 7.97 7.00
N VAL A 126 9.38 7.26 8.04
CA VAL A 126 10.69 6.62 8.12
C VAL A 126 10.53 5.15 7.74
N ILE A 127 11.39 4.67 6.86
CA ILE A 127 11.41 3.30 6.35
C ILE A 127 12.84 2.79 6.52
N LYS A 128 13.01 1.65 7.18
CA LYS A 128 14.32 0.98 7.26
C LYS A 128 14.47 0.04 6.07
N ALA A 129 15.67 -0.01 5.48
CA ALA A 129 15.98 -1.01 4.46
C ALA A 129 16.13 -2.38 5.12
N SER A 130 15.44 -3.39 4.61
CA SER A 130 15.63 -4.78 5.02
C SER A 130 16.00 -5.65 3.83
N ALA A 131 16.88 -6.64 4.05
CA ALA A 131 17.14 -7.68 3.07
C ALA A 131 15.88 -8.52 2.78
N THR A 132 14.93 -8.57 3.72
CA THR A 132 13.61 -9.21 3.55
C THR A 132 12.71 -8.49 2.56
N ASP A 133 12.99 -7.22 2.23
CA ASP A 133 12.18 -6.44 1.30
C ASP A 133 12.57 -6.72 -0.16
N ILE A 134 13.64 -7.49 -0.39
CA ILE A 134 14.04 -7.91 -1.73
C ILE A 134 13.03 -8.96 -2.24
N PRO A 135 12.32 -8.70 -3.36
CA PRO A 135 11.33 -9.63 -3.88
C PRO A 135 11.96 -10.95 -4.30
N VAL A 136 11.40 -12.07 -3.85
CA VAL A 136 11.86 -13.43 -4.19
C VAL A 136 11.54 -13.79 -5.65
N PHE A 137 10.37 -13.36 -6.13
CA PHE A 137 9.96 -13.52 -7.52
C PHE A 137 9.00 -12.39 -7.93
N TYR A 138 8.88 -12.17 -9.23
CA TYR A 138 7.89 -11.27 -9.83
C TYR A 138 6.90 -12.08 -10.64
N LEU A 139 5.62 -11.72 -10.55
CA LEU A 139 4.55 -12.31 -11.34
C LEU A 139 3.94 -11.23 -12.22
N ASN A 140 4.11 -11.38 -13.53
CA ASN A 140 3.54 -10.46 -14.51
C ASN A 140 2.21 -11.04 -15.01
N LEU A 141 1.16 -10.24 -14.92
CA LEU A 141 -0.15 -10.56 -15.44
C LEU A 141 -0.35 -9.81 -16.75
N SER A 142 -0.67 -10.53 -17.80
CA SER A 142 -1.02 -9.96 -19.10
C SER A 142 -2.35 -10.53 -19.56
N LEU A 143 -3.17 -9.69 -20.18
CA LEU A 143 -4.32 -10.17 -20.93
C LEU A 143 -3.81 -10.91 -22.16
N GLU A 144 -4.29 -12.13 -22.38
CA GLU A 144 -4.05 -12.83 -23.63
C GLU A 144 -4.81 -12.08 -24.75
N GLU A 145 -4.09 -11.69 -25.80
CA GLU A 145 -4.66 -11.10 -27.01
C GLU A 145 -5.47 -12.16 -27.77
N GLY A 146 -6.66 -12.48 -27.26
CA GLY A 146 -7.62 -13.32 -27.97
C GLY A 146 -8.23 -12.54 -29.15
N GLU A 147 -8.49 -13.24 -30.25
CA GLU A 147 -9.03 -12.78 -31.55
C GLU A 147 -10.34 -11.94 -31.52
N GLN A 148 -10.86 -11.57 -30.35
CA GLN A 148 -11.98 -10.65 -30.20
C GLN A 148 -11.48 -9.22 -29.93
N GLN A 149 -10.85 -8.62 -30.95
CA GLN A 149 -10.96 -7.17 -31.16
C GLN A 149 -12.40 -6.87 -31.61
N VAL A 150 -13.37 -7.01 -30.70
CA VAL A 150 -14.75 -6.62 -30.96
C VAL A 150 -15.03 -5.39 -30.10
N ASN A 151 -14.68 -4.23 -30.66
CA ASN A 151 -15.12 -2.88 -30.27
C ASN A 151 -14.25 -2.06 -29.29
N GLY A 152 -13.09 -1.60 -29.78
CA GLY A 152 -12.50 -0.31 -29.37
C GLY A 152 -11.80 -0.24 -28.00
N LEU A 153 -11.10 0.89 -27.79
CA LEU A 153 -10.25 1.18 -26.61
C LEU A 153 -10.97 1.12 -25.25
N ALA A 154 -12.31 1.24 -25.24
CA ALA A 154 -13.11 1.18 -24.02
C ALA A 154 -13.21 -0.25 -23.45
N ASP A 155 -13.23 -1.26 -24.32
CA ASP A 155 -13.35 -2.67 -23.93
C ASP A 155 -12.03 -3.21 -23.36
N GLU A 156 -10.90 -2.79 -23.91
CA GLU A 156 -9.56 -3.13 -23.40
C GLU A 156 -9.32 -2.60 -21.98
N ASN A 157 -9.68 -1.34 -21.72
CA ASN A 157 -9.56 -0.74 -20.39
C ASN A 157 -10.45 -1.46 -19.36
N TYR A 158 -11.67 -1.81 -19.76
CA TYR A 158 -12.60 -2.54 -18.88
C TYR A 158 -12.05 -3.92 -18.52
N ARG A 159 -11.54 -4.68 -19.50
CA ARG A 159 -10.88 -5.98 -19.26
C ARG A 159 -9.63 -5.86 -18.40
N PHE A 160 -8.88 -4.77 -18.50
CA PHE A 160 -7.70 -4.53 -17.66
C PHE A 160 -8.08 -4.15 -16.21
N ILE A 161 -9.17 -3.41 -16.01
CA ILE A 161 -9.75 -3.14 -14.69
C ILE A 161 -10.18 -4.46 -14.04
N GLU A 162 -10.89 -5.33 -14.77
CA GLU A 162 -11.27 -6.65 -14.25
C GLU A 162 -10.06 -7.51 -13.88
N LEU A 163 -9.00 -7.50 -14.71
CA LEU A 163 -7.75 -8.18 -14.38
C LEU A 163 -7.09 -7.59 -13.13
N SER A 164 -7.09 -6.26 -12.98
CA SER A 164 -6.54 -5.57 -11.81
C SER A 164 -7.30 -5.95 -10.54
N GLU A 165 -8.64 -5.95 -10.60
CA GLU A 165 -9.49 -6.38 -9.49
C GLU A 165 -9.28 -7.85 -9.15
N PHE A 166 -9.16 -8.73 -10.15
CA PHE A 166 -8.86 -10.14 -9.93
C PHE A 166 -7.47 -10.33 -9.29
N ALA A 167 -6.47 -9.58 -9.74
CA ALA A 167 -5.12 -9.63 -9.19
C ALA A 167 -5.09 -9.18 -7.72
N GLU A 168 -5.78 -8.10 -7.37
CA GLU A 168 -5.82 -7.58 -6.01
C GLU A 168 -6.70 -8.41 -5.06
N SER A 169 -7.90 -8.78 -5.52
CA SER A 169 -8.89 -9.44 -4.66
C SER A 169 -8.66 -10.94 -4.50
N VAL A 170 -8.06 -11.60 -5.50
CA VAL A 170 -7.87 -13.05 -5.51
C VAL A 170 -6.39 -13.40 -5.42
N ILE A 171 -5.57 -12.99 -6.40
CA ILE A 171 -4.17 -13.45 -6.50
C ILE A 171 -3.36 -12.98 -5.29
N ARG A 172 -3.38 -11.67 -5.00
CA ARG A 172 -2.67 -11.08 -3.87
C ARG A 172 -3.09 -11.74 -2.55
N LYS A 173 -4.39 -11.79 -2.26
CA LYS A 173 -4.90 -12.42 -1.02
C LYS A 173 -4.52 -13.89 -0.90
N ARG A 174 -4.44 -14.62 -2.02
CA ARG A 174 -4.07 -16.05 -2.01
C ARG A 174 -2.58 -16.25 -1.73
N ILE A 175 -1.72 -15.38 -2.24
CA ILE A 175 -0.28 -15.42 -1.96
C ILE A 175 0.01 -14.96 -0.54
N GLU A 176 -0.64 -13.90 -0.05
CA GLU A 176 -0.52 -13.42 1.33
C GLU A 176 -0.91 -14.47 2.38
N GLN A 177 -1.77 -15.44 2.03
CA GLN A 177 -2.16 -16.54 2.92
C GLN A 177 -1.11 -17.66 3.05
N LEU A 178 -0.07 -17.67 2.20
CA LEU A 178 0.95 -18.70 2.25
C LEU A 178 1.85 -18.49 3.49
N PRO A 179 2.27 -19.58 4.16
CA PRO A 179 3.24 -19.47 5.25
C PRO A 179 4.53 -18.84 4.73
N GLU A 180 5.17 -18.02 5.56
CA GLU A 180 6.46 -17.34 5.27
C GLU A 180 6.38 -16.20 4.24
N VAL A 181 5.18 -15.80 3.80
CA VAL A 181 5.01 -14.58 3.00
C VAL A 181 4.82 -13.37 3.92
N ALA A 182 5.78 -12.43 3.89
CA ALA A 182 5.72 -11.21 4.68
C ALA A 182 4.87 -10.10 4.01
N MET A 183 5.04 -9.92 2.70
CA MET A 183 4.38 -8.87 1.93
C MET A 183 4.22 -9.28 0.46
N VAL A 184 3.11 -8.87 -0.14
CA VAL A 184 2.86 -8.96 -1.58
C VAL A 184 2.53 -7.56 -2.06
N ASP A 185 3.38 -7.03 -2.94
CA ASP A 185 3.16 -5.73 -3.56
C ASP A 185 2.58 -5.90 -4.98
N ILE A 186 1.73 -4.97 -5.40
CA ILE A 186 1.10 -4.98 -6.72
C ILE A 186 1.29 -3.61 -7.37
N SER A 187 1.81 -3.62 -8.59
CA SER A 187 2.10 -2.41 -9.36
C SER A 187 1.34 -2.43 -10.69
N GLY A 188 1.01 -1.24 -11.21
CA GLY A 188 0.35 -1.11 -12.53
C GLY A 188 -1.13 -1.48 -12.51
N VAL A 189 -1.78 -1.42 -11.36
CA VAL A 189 -3.22 -1.64 -11.23
C VAL A 189 -4.01 -0.43 -11.72
N LEU A 190 -5.12 -0.68 -12.40
CA LEU A 190 -6.11 0.35 -12.70
C LEU A 190 -7.31 0.16 -11.78
N SER A 191 -7.59 1.18 -10.97
CA SER A 191 -8.81 1.22 -10.16
C SER A 191 -9.97 1.81 -10.98
N PRO A 192 -11.18 1.27 -10.86
CA PRO A 192 -12.35 1.84 -11.52
C PRO A 192 -12.73 3.17 -10.88
N GLN A 193 -12.95 4.20 -11.71
CA GLN A 193 -13.50 5.48 -11.28
C GLN A 193 -14.84 5.72 -11.98
N LEU A 194 -15.87 6.07 -11.21
CA LEU A 194 -17.13 6.55 -11.76
C LEU A 194 -17.02 8.04 -12.02
N VAL A 195 -17.15 8.43 -13.28
CA VAL A 195 -17.22 9.82 -13.70
C VAL A 195 -18.67 10.17 -14.02
N ILE A 196 -19.16 11.21 -13.38
CA ILE A 196 -20.50 11.75 -13.57
C ILE A 196 -20.34 13.00 -14.41
N GLU A 197 -20.88 12.99 -15.64
CA GLU A 197 -20.85 14.11 -16.57
C GLU A 197 -22.24 14.75 -16.65
N PRO A 198 -22.48 15.86 -15.95
CA PRO A 198 -23.79 16.50 -15.95
C PRO A 198 -24.04 17.27 -17.24
N ASP A 199 -25.25 17.17 -17.79
CA ASP A 199 -25.70 17.97 -18.92
C ASP A 199 -26.10 19.37 -18.44
N MET A 200 -25.21 20.33 -18.66
CA MET A 200 -25.38 21.71 -18.21
C MET A 200 -26.66 22.37 -18.73
N VAL A 201 -27.13 22.00 -19.93
CA VAL A 201 -28.35 22.59 -20.52
C VAL A 201 -29.58 22.07 -19.78
N LYS A 202 -29.63 20.77 -19.47
CA LYS A 202 -30.71 20.17 -18.69
C LYS A 202 -30.73 20.66 -17.25
N LEU A 203 -29.55 20.76 -16.62
CA LEU A 203 -29.43 21.29 -15.26
C LEU A 203 -29.97 22.71 -15.13
N GLN A 204 -29.60 23.59 -16.06
CA GLN A 204 -30.08 24.98 -16.08
C GLN A 204 -31.60 25.06 -16.26
N ASN A 205 -32.17 24.24 -17.14
CA ASN A 205 -33.63 24.19 -17.37
C ASN A 205 -34.40 23.68 -16.15
N LEU A 206 -33.78 22.83 -15.34
CA LEU A 206 -34.37 22.27 -14.11
C LEU A 206 -34.05 23.12 -12.86
N GLY A 207 -33.23 24.17 -12.99
CA GLY A 207 -32.79 24.98 -11.85
C GLY A 207 -31.88 24.25 -10.86
N LEU A 208 -31.20 23.18 -11.32
CA LEU A 208 -30.28 22.38 -10.52
C LEU A 208 -28.83 22.90 -10.68
N THR A 209 -28.08 22.91 -9.58
CA THR A 209 -26.64 23.25 -9.58
C THR A 209 -25.78 22.00 -9.36
N ILE A 210 -24.50 22.09 -9.73
CA ILE A 210 -23.53 21.01 -9.49
C ILE A 210 -23.39 20.72 -7.99
N GLU A 211 -23.42 21.76 -7.15
CA GLU A 211 -23.36 21.66 -5.69
C GLU A 211 -24.53 20.82 -5.12
N MET A 212 -25.72 20.90 -5.73
CA MET A 212 -26.86 20.07 -5.34
C MET A 212 -26.64 18.60 -5.68
N ILE A 213 -25.93 18.30 -6.78
CA ILE A 213 -25.56 16.93 -7.16
C ILE A 213 -24.53 16.38 -6.17
N GLU A 214 -23.52 17.17 -5.81
CA GLU A 214 -22.52 16.80 -4.81
C GLU A 214 -23.17 16.52 -3.44
N ALA A 215 -24.09 17.37 -3.01
CA ALA A 215 -24.87 17.15 -1.80
C ALA A 215 -25.72 15.88 -1.87
N ALA A 216 -26.43 15.65 -2.99
CA ALA A 216 -27.22 14.44 -3.17
C ALA A 216 -26.37 13.16 -3.15
N LEU A 217 -25.17 13.20 -3.73
CA LEU A 217 -24.21 12.09 -3.68
C LEU A 217 -23.72 11.83 -2.25
N ALA A 218 -23.39 12.89 -1.51
CA ALA A 218 -22.96 12.78 -0.11
C ALA A 218 -24.06 12.20 0.79
N ASP A 219 -25.32 12.65 0.61
CA ASP A 219 -26.47 12.21 1.38
C ASP A 219 -26.87 10.75 1.07
N ASN A 220 -26.70 10.31 -0.18
CA ASN A 220 -27.00 8.95 -0.59
C ASN A 220 -25.85 7.96 -0.37
N ASN A 221 -24.66 8.44 0.02
CA ASN A 221 -23.50 7.61 0.35
C ASN A 221 -23.23 7.53 1.87
N ILE A 222 -24.30 7.35 2.65
CA ILE A 222 -24.24 7.23 4.10
C ILE A 222 -24.35 5.76 4.52
N ASN A 223 -23.31 5.27 5.21
CA ASN A 223 -23.39 4.02 5.94
C ASN A 223 -24.05 4.28 7.32
N ALA A 224 -25.37 4.27 7.36
CA ALA A 224 -26.09 4.41 8.62
C ALA A 224 -25.69 3.27 9.57
N GLY A 225 -25.43 3.63 10.83
CA GLY A 225 -24.99 2.68 11.84
C GLY A 225 -25.96 1.52 12.06
N THR A 226 -25.54 0.58 12.89
CA THR A 226 -26.33 -0.60 13.23
C THR A 226 -27.26 -0.28 14.42
N MET A 227 -28.58 -0.46 14.27
CA MET A 227 -29.59 -0.24 15.30
C MET A 227 -30.08 -1.57 15.88
N ILE A 228 -30.08 -1.69 17.21
CA ILE A 228 -30.59 -2.88 17.89
C ILE A 228 -31.96 -2.57 18.48
N ILE A 229 -33.00 -3.25 17.98
CA ILE A 229 -34.35 -3.19 18.54
C ILE A 229 -34.56 -4.41 19.42
N ARG A 230 -35.04 -4.19 20.65
CA ARG A 230 -35.43 -5.25 21.58
C ARG A 230 -36.93 -5.42 21.56
N ASP A 231 -37.39 -6.64 21.36
CA ASP A 231 -38.79 -7.02 21.54
C ASP A 231 -38.86 -8.29 22.40
N GLY A 232 -39.28 -8.11 23.66
CA GLY A 232 -39.25 -9.15 24.69
C GLY A 232 -37.85 -9.75 24.90
N HIS A 233 -37.71 -11.06 24.63
CA HIS A 233 -36.45 -11.80 24.72
C HIS A 233 -35.59 -11.72 23.44
N PHE A 234 -36.14 -11.19 22.35
CA PHE A 234 -35.45 -11.11 21.07
C PHE A 234 -34.75 -9.76 20.88
N ARG A 235 -33.58 -9.81 20.24
CA ARG A 235 -32.81 -8.64 19.81
C ARG A 235 -32.69 -8.70 18.30
N TYR A 236 -33.29 -7.75 17.62
CA TYR A 236 -33.19 -7.58 16.17
C TYR A 236 -32.10 -6.56 15.88
N ASN A 237 -31.16 -6.96 15.02
CA ASN A 237 -30.11 -6.09 14.57
C ASN A 237 -30.44 -5.55 13.19
N ILE A 238 -30.89 -4.30 13.11
CA ILE A 238 -31.27 -3.62 11.88
C ILE A 238 -30.06 -2.81 11.41
N ARG A 239 -29.59 -3.10 10.20
CA ARG A 239 -28.55 -2.33 9.52
C ARG A 239 -29.21 -1.61 8.35
N ILE A 240 -29.17 -0.28 8.37
CA ILE A 240 -29.56 0.55 7.24
C ILE A 240 -28.27 0.90 6.52
N THR A 241 -28.15 0.61 5.23
CA THR A 241 -26.97 0.99 4.45
C THR A 241 -27.46 1.65 3.17
N SER A 242 -27.04 2.89 2.93
CA SER A 242 -27.19 3.59 1.66
C SER A 242 -25.78 3.89 1.19
N VAL A 243 -25.09 2.86 0.69
CA VAL A 243 -23.72 3.02 0.17
C VAL A 243 -23.80 2.82 -1.32
N LEU A 244 -23.31 3.79 -2.07
CA LEU A 244 -23.23 3.71 -3.53
C LEU A 244 -22.08 2.75 -3.88
N ARG A 245 -22.39 1.59 -4.47
CA ARG A 245 -21.40 0.55 -4.79
C ARG A 245 -21.10 0.49 -6.27
N GLY A 246 -22.05 0.85 -7.11
CA GLY A 246 -21.91 0.75 -8.55
C GLY A 246 -22.56 1.90 -9.31
N ARG A 247 -22.35 1.87 -10.63
CA ARG A 247 -22.95 2.79 -11.59
C ARG A 247 -24.47 2.90 -11.43
N GLU A 248 -25.15 1.76 -11.27
CA GLU A 248 -26.61 1.72 -11.14
C GLU A 248 -27.11 2.46 -9.89
N ASP A 249 -26.39 2.37 -8.78
CA ASP A 249 -26.77 3.07 -7.54
C ASP A 249 -26.68 4.59 -7.75
N VAL A 250 -25.64 5.05 -8.44
CA VAL A 250 -25.43 6.47 -8.77
C VAL A 250 -26.50 6.96 -9.75
N GLU A 251 -26.79 6.19 -10.80
CA GLU A 251 -27.78 6.54 -11.82
C GLU A 251 -29.22 6.63 -11.29
N ASN A 252 -29.52 5.90 -10.21
CA ASN A 252 -30.83 5.87 -9.56
C ASN A 252 -30.99 6.87 -8.42
N ILE A 253 -30.00 7.73 -8.16
CA ILE A 253 -30.13 8.81 -7.18
C ILE A 253 -31.30 9.71 -7.59
N LEU A 254 -32.22 9.91 -6.66
CA LEU A 254 -33.42 10.72 -6.85
C LEU A 254 -33.14 12.15 -6.38
N MET A 255 -33.42 13.12 -7.24
CA MET A 255 -33.31 14.54 -6.94
C MET A 255 -34.64 15.24 -7.24
N GLU A 256 -35.03 16.15 -6.35
CA GLU A 256 -36.22 16.97 -6.55
C GLU A 256 -35.85 18.27 -7.26
N ALA A 257 -36.54 18.57 -8.35
CA ALA A 257 -36.42 19.83 -9.07
C ALA A 257 -37.83 20.34 -9.45
N GLY A 258 -38.17 21.56 -9.01
CA GLY A 258 -39.45 22.19 -9.36
C GLY A 258 -40.70 21.38 -8.98
N GLY A 259 -40.67 20.61 -7.88
CA GLY A 259 -41.77 19.78 -7.41
C GLY A 259 -41.95 18.44 -8.15
N ARG A 260 -40.96 18.04 -8.98
CA ARG A 260 -40.91 16.73 -9.62
C ARG A 260 -39.61 16.02 -9.24
N ILE A 261 -39.68 14.71 -9.11
CA ILE A 261 -38.52 13.87 -8.81
C ILE A 261 -37.94 13.36 -10.12
N PHE A 262 -36.63 13.55 -10.29
CA PHE A 262 -35.87 13.10 -11.45
C PHE A 262 -34.74 12.17 -10.99
N ARG A 263 -34.38 11.20 -11.82
CA ARG A 263 -33.17 10.39 -11.58
C ARG A 263 -31.93 11.11 -12.11
N LEU A 264 -30.79 10.89 -11.47
CA LEU A 264 -29.51 11.45 -11.92
C LEU A 264 -29.19 11.07 -13.38
N SER A 265 -29.56 9.85 -13.81
CA SER A 265 -29.41 9.40 -15.21
C SER A 265 -30.18 10.22 -16.25
N GLU A 266 -31.17 11.02 -15.87
CA GLU A 266 -31.94 11.85 -16.80
C GLU A 266 -31.18 13.11 -17.23
N PHE A 267 -30.28 13.60 -16.38
CA PHE A 267 -29.54 14.85 -16.55
C PHE A 267 -28.02 14.74 -16.34
N ALA A 268 -27.49 13.54 -16.05
CA ALA A 268 -26.07 13.27 -16.04
C ALA A 268 -25.76 11.90 -16.65
N THR A 269 -24.63 11.81 -17.36
CA THR A 269 -24.12 10.56 -17.91
C THR A 269 -23.10 10.00 -16.94
N VAL A 270 -23.32 8.79 -16.44
CA VAL A 270 -22.36 8.10 -15.55
C VAL A 270 -21.56 7.13 -16.40
N THR A 271 -20.23 7.27 -16.44
CA THR A 271 -19.33 6.33 -17.12
C THR A 271 -18.28 5.80 -16.15
N THR A 272 -17.88 4.54 -16.35
CA THR A 272 -16.74 3.97 -15.64
C THR A 272 -15.51 4.19 -16.49
N VAL A 273 -14.52 4.88 -15.95
CA VAL A 273 -13.22 5.11 -16.59
C VAL A 273 -12.10 4.62 -15.69
N PRO A 274 -10.94 4.22 -16.23
CA PRO A 274 -9.79 3.94 -15.41
C PRO A 274 -9.36 5.21 -14.68
N GLN A 275 -9.13 5.10 -13.36
CA GLN A 275 -8.56 6.19 -12.59
C GLN A 275 -7.21 6.56 -13.20
N LYS A 276 -7.01 7.83 -13.51
CA LYS A 276 -5.73 8.31 -14.02
C LYS A 276 -4.68 8.10 -12.94
N SER A 277 -3.64 7.31 -13.24
CA SER A 277 -2.51 7.09 -12.34
C SER A 277 -1.84 8.44 -12.09
N ASP A 278 -1.90 8.95 -10.86
CA ASP A 278 -1.03 10.03 -10.40
C ASP A 278 0.38 9.41 -10.30
N GLY A 279 1.13 9.55 -11.40
CA GLY A 279 2.54 9.14 -11.48
C GLY A 279 3.46 10.08 -10.72
#